data_AF-A0A1G1LWA3-F1
#
_entry.id   AF-A0A1G1LWA3-F1
#
_cell.length_a   1.000
_cell.length_b   1.000
_cell.length_c   1.000
_cell.angle_alpha   90.00
_cell.angle_beta   90.00
_cell.angle_gamma   90.00
#
_symmetry.space_group_name_H-M   'P 1'
#
loop_
_entity.id
_entity.type
_entity.pdbx_description
1 polymer ?
#
loop_
_entity_poly.entity_id
_entity_poly.type
_entity_poly.pdbx_seq_one_letter_code
_entity_poly.pdbx_strand_id
1 'polypeptide(L)'
;MGEFISNEDLLQLECTILIPAALSEQITEKNAARVRCRILAEGANGPTTMAADRILEDNGIFVIPDILANSGGVIVSYFEWVQDVQKYFWKEQDVRDRLHEIITAAFRRTLEF
;
A
#
# COMPACT_ATOMS: atom_id res chain seq x y z
N MET A 1 -7.70 -28.61 2.37
CA MET A 1 -7.97 -27.58 3.40
C MET A 1 -6.63 -26.99 3.80
N GLY A 2 -6.51 -25.67 3.85
CA GLY A 2 -5.30 -25.03 4.36
C GLY A 2 -5.16 -25.25 5.86
N GLU A 3 -3.92 -25.14 6.36
CA GLU A 3 -3.64 -25.16 7.79
C GLU A 3 -4.00 -23.81 8.41
N PHE A 4 -4.42 -23.83 9.68
CA PHE A 4 -4.67 -22.61 10.43
C PHE A 4 -3.35 -21.87 10.68
N ILE A 5 -3.35 -20.55 10.48
CA ILE A 5 -2.22 -19.67 10.78
C ILE A 5 -2.71 -18.50 11.62
N SER A 6 -1.91 -18.10 12.62
CA SER A 6 -2.22 -16.92 13.43
C SER A 6 -1.96 -15.63 12.65
N ASN A 7 -2.55 -14.51 13.07
CA ASN A 7 -2.26 -13.20 12.46
C ASN A 7 -0.78 -12.82 12.60
N GLU A 8 -0.16 -13.17 13.72
CA GLU A 8 1.25 -12.88 13.95
C GLU A 8 2.14 -13.68 12.99
N ASP A 9 1.88 -14.98 12.86
CA ASP A 9 2.64 -15.84 11.94
C ASP A 9 2.42 -15.43 10.48
N LEU A 10 1.20 -15.03 10.12
CA LEU A 10 0.83 -14.56 8.78
C LEU A 10 1.70 -13.36 8.35
N LEU A 11 1.90 -12.38 9.22
CA LEU A 11 2.69 -11.18 8.94
C LEU A 11 4.21 -11.46 8.89
N GLN A 12 4.65 -12.59 9.45
CA GLN A 12 6.06 -13.01 9.52
C GLN A 12 6.42 -14.08 8.48
N LEU A 13 5.46 -14.49 7.66
CA LEU A 13 5.68 -15.42 6.56
C LEU A 13 6.70 -14.84 5.57
N GLU A 14 7.57 -15.72 5.09
CA GLU A 14 8.45 -15.39 3.98
C GLU A 14 7.61 -15.15 2.72
N CYS A 15 7.70 -13.93 2.18
CA CYS A 15 7.00 -13.55 0.97
C CYS A 15 7.81 -12.54 0.17
N THR A 16 7.39 -12.26 -1.06
CA THR A 16 8.01 -11.18 -1.84
C THR A 16 7.41 -9.84 -1.47
N ILE A 17 6.08 -9.78 -1.34
CA ILE A 17 5.32 -8.57 -1.07
C ILE A 17 4.37 -8.83 0.09
N LEU A 18 4.45 -8.01 1.14
CA LEU A 18 3.51 -7.98 2.26
C LEU A 18 2.61 -6.75 2.12
N ILE A 19 1.28 -6.94 2.24
CA ILE A 19 0.29 -5.86 2.06
C ILE A 19 -0.60 -5.78 3.31
N PRO A 20 -0.22 -5.01 4.35
CA PRO A 20 -1.10 -4.77 5.48
C PRO A 20 -2.24 -3.82 5.08
N ALA A 21 -3.46 -4.36 4.97
CA ALA A 21 -4.63 -3.66 4.45
C ALA A 21 -5.90 -3.80 5.32
N ALA A 22 -5.72 -4.02 6.63
CA ALA A 22 -6.84 -4.24 7.56
C ALA A 22 -6.98 -3.11 8.59
N LEU A 23 -6.16 -3.15 9.64
CA LEU A 23 -6.16 -2.18 10.73
C LEU A 23 -4.82 -1.42 10.76
N SER A 24 -4.80 -0.30 11.47
CA SER A 24 -3.57 0.45 11.77
C SER A 24 -2.67 -0.32 12.75
N GLU A 25 -1.39 0.05 12.80
CA GLU A 25 -0.40 -0.39 13.79
C GLU A 25 -0.29 -1.92 13.96
N GLN A 26 -0.39 -2.67 12.85
CA GLN A 26 -0.20 -4.12 12.85
C GLN A 26 1.26 -4.53 12.74
N ILE A 27 2.08 -3.69 12.11
CA ILE A 27 3.53 -3.85 12.07
C ILE A 27 4.13 -2.91 13.11
N THR A 28 4.68 -3.48 14.18
CA THR A 28 5.16 -2.77 15.37
C THR A 28 6.59 -3.21 15.68
N GLU A 29 7.25 -2.53 16.61
CA GLU A 29 8.57 -2.92 17.10
C GLU A 29 8.64 -4.36 17.64
N LYS A 30 7.49 -4.96 17.98
CA LYS A 30 7.39 -6.34 18.47
C LYS A 30 7.57 -7.39 17.38
N ASN A 31 7.17 -7.09 16.14
CA ASN A 31 7.16 -8.06 15.03
C ASN A 31 7.98 -7.63 13.80
N ALA A 32 8.34 -6.34 13.65
CA ALA A 32 9.05 -5.82 12.49
C ALA A 32 10.37 -6.57 12.20
N ALA A 33 11.10 -6.96 13.25
CA ALA A 33 12.35 -7.72 13.12
C ALA A 33 12.16 -9.14 12.55
N ARG A 34 10.91 -9.65 12.52
CA ARG A 34 10.56 -10.97 12.01
C ARG A 34 9.83 -10.92 10.66
N VAL A 35 9.50 -9.73 10.18
CA VAL A 35 8.91 -9.54 8.86
C VAL A 35 9.94 -9.94 7.81
N ARG A 36 9.53 -10.85 6.92
CA ARG A 36 10.39 -11.41 5.87
C ARG A 36 9.77 -11.16 4.50
N CYS A 37 9.87 -9.92 4.05
CA CYS A 37 9.47 -9.52 2.70
C CYS A 37 10.55 -8.70 2.00
N ARG A 38 10.41 -8.53 0.68
CA ARG A 38 11.24 -7.57 -0.08
C ARG A 38 10.57 -6.20 -0.16
N ILE A 39 9.25 -6.19 -0.25
CA ILE A 39 8.42 -5.00 -0.37
C ILE A 39 7.29 -5.07 0.66
N LEU A 40 7.07 -3.99 1.38
CA LEU A 40 5.90 -3.78 2.21
C LEU A 40 5.06 -2.65 1.61
N ALA A 41 3.83 -2.93 1.19
CA ALA A 41 2.95 -1.94 0.57
C ALA A 41 1.74 -1.65 1.46
N GLU A 42 1.66 -0.44 2.00
CA GLU A 42 0.68 -0.08 3.03
C GLU A 42 -0.72 0.17 2.44
N GLY A 43 -1.59 -0.84 2.50
CA GLY A 43 -2.96 -0.71 2.01
C GLY A 43 -3.91 -0.04 3.00
N ALA A 44 -3.66 -0.18 4.30
CA ALA A 44 -4.40 0.52 5.35
C ALA A 44 -3.79 1.91 5.60
N ASN A 45 -4.46 2.73 6.41
CA ASN A 45 -3.88 3.98 6.92
C ASN A 45 -3.06 3.68 8.17
N GLY A 46 -1.77 4.04 8.16
CA GLY A 46 -0.81 3.81 9.23
C GLY A 46 -0.74 2.37 9.74
N PRO A 47 -0.56 1.34 8.88
CA PRO A 47 -0.42 -0.03 9.34
C PRO A 47 0.90 -0.30 10.08
N THR A 48 1.92 0.55 9.89
CA THR A 48 3.25 0.41 10.46
C THR A 48 3.52 1.54 11.45
N THR A 49 4.06 1.22 12.63
CA THR A 49 4.47 2.25 13.60
C THR A 49 5.79 2.89 13.16
N MET A 50 6.04 4.14 13.58
CA MET A 50 7.32 4.82 13.29
C MET A 50 8.56 4.06 13.79
N ALA A 51 8.41 3.30 14.89
CA ALA A 51 9.49 2.48 15.42
C ALA A 51 9.73 1.24 14.54
N ALA A 52 8.67 0.63 14.03
CA ALA A 52 8.74 -0.49 13.11
C ALA A 52 9.35 -0.09 11.76
N ASP A 53 8.97 1.07 11.24
CA ASP A 53 9.45 1.58 9.94
C ASP A 53 10.99 1.62 9.88
N ARG A 54 11.63 2.13 10.94
CA ARG A 54 13.11 2.13 11.07
C ARG A 54 13.71 0.73 11.04
N ILE A 55 13.07 -0.23 11.71
CA ILE A 55 13.54 -1.63 11.73
C ILE A 55 13.41 -2.26 10.34
N LEU A 56 12.33 -1.95 9.62
CA LEU A 56 12.12 -2.45 8.25
C LEU A 56 13.16 -1.85 7.30
N GLU A 57 13.44 -0.54 7.41
CA GLU A 57 14.48 0.15 6.65
C GLU A 57 15.87 -0.44 6.91
N ASP A 58 16.24 -0.64 8.18
CA ASP A 58 17.51 -1.28 8.58
C ASP A 58 17.64 -2.72 8.03
N ASN A 59 16.52 -3.42 7.87
CA ASN A 59 16.45 -4.75 7.26
C ASN A 59 16.44 -4.74 5.72
N GLY A 60 16.50 -3.56 5.09
CA GLY A 60 16.51 -3.40 3.64
C GLY A 60 15.15 -3.69 2.99
N ILE A 61 14.06 -3.61 3.74
CA ILE A 61 12.70 -3.79 3.22
C ILE A 61 12.26 -2.50 2.54
N PHE A 62 11.82 -2.60 1.29
CA PHE A 62 11.32 -1.45 0.54
C PHE A 62 9.86 -1.15 0.92
N VAL A 63 9.63 -0.07 1.64
CA VAL A 63 8.29 0.35 2.09
C VAL A 63 7.65 1.29 1.08
N ILE A 64 6.43 0.96 0.62
CA ILE A 64 5.57 1.86 -0.15
C ILE A 64 4.55 2.46 0.83
N PRO A 65 4.63 3.78 1.13
CA PRO A 65 3.84 4.40 2.18
C PRO A 65 2.36 4.46 1.82
N ASP A 66 1.52 4.46 2.85
CA ASP A 66 0.06 4.44 2.74
C ASP A 66 -0.50 5.53 1.82
N ILE A 67 0.01 6.76 1.94
CA ILE A 67 -0.38 7.93 1.14
C ILE A 67 -0.26 7.71 -0.37
N LEU A 68 0.61 6.79 -0.81
CA LEU A 68 0.72 6.37 -2.20
C LEU A 68 -0.05 5.08 -2.46
N ALA A 69 0.21 4.04 -1.66
CA ALA A 69 -0.27 2.69 -1.91
C ALA A 69 -1.81 2.57 -1.88
N ASN A 70 -2.49 3.36 -1.04
CA ASN A 70 -3.95 3.34 -0.90
C ASN A 70 -4.67 4.50 -1.62
N SER A 71 -3.93 5.37 -2.33
CA SER A 71 -4.44 6.61 -2.95
C SER A 71 -5.49 6.42 -4.05
N GLY A 72 -5.66 5.19 -4.55
CA GLY A 72 -6.52 4.91 -5.69
C GLY A 72 -7.97 5.33 -5.50
N GLY A 73 -8.52 5.17 -4.29
CA GLY A 73 -9.88 5.62 -3.97
C GLY A 73 -10.04 7.13 -4.14
N VAL A 74 -9.10 7.92 -3.61
CA VAL A 74 -9.11 9.39 -3.69
C VAL A 74 -8.98 9.86 -5.14
N ILE A 75 -8.12 9.22 -5.93
CA ILE A 75 -7.91 9.55 -7.34
C ILE A 75 -9.19 9.27 -8.15
N VAL A 76 -9.86 8.14 -7.92
CA VAL A 76 -11.09 7.80 -8.64
C VAL A 76 -12.26 8.68 -8.19
N SER A 77 -12.33 9.09 -6.92
CA SER A 77 -13.29 10.13 -6.48
C SER A 77 -13.04 11.48 -7.15
N TYR A 78 -11.79 11.84 -7.42
CA TYR A 78 -11.48 13.01 -8.24
C TYR A 78 -11.99 12.84 -9.69
N PHE A 79 -11.83 11.65 -10.28
CA PHE A 79 -12.37 11.38 -11.61
C PHE A 79 -13.90 11.44 -11.65
N GLU A 80 -14.58 10.98 -10.60
CA GLU A 80 -16.03 11.10 -10.45
C GLU A 80 -16.46 12.57 -10.54
N TRP A 81 -15.83 13.44 -9.76
CA TRP A 81 -16.09 14.89 -9.81
C TRP A 81 -15.86 15.49 -11.22
N VAL A 82 -14.78 15.09 -11.90
CA VAL A 82 -14.48 15.56 -13.27
C VAL A 82 -15.54 15.11 -14.28
N GLN A 83 -16.03 13.87 -14.16
CA GLN A 83 -17.06 13.30 -15.04
C GLN A 83 -18.43 13.96 -14.80
N ASP A 84 -18.78 14.24 -13.54
CA ASP A 84 -20.02 14.90 -13.16
C ASP A 84 -20.15 16.30 -13.76
N VAL A 85 -19.06 17.08 -13.72
CA VAL A 85 -19.01 18.42 -14.33
C VAL A 85 -19.25 18.35 -15.84
N GLN A 86 -18.74 17.31 -16.50
CA GLN A 86 -18.87 17.13 -17.95
C GLN A 86 -20.15 16.40 -18.36
N LYS A 87 -20.86 15.79 -17.39
CA LYS A 87 -21.97 14.84 -17.63
C LYS A 87 -21.60 13.75 -18.64
N TYR A 88 -20.35 13.30 -18.59
CA TYR A 88 -19.80 12.31 -19.50
C TYR A 88 -18.99 11.29 -18.71
N PHE A 89 -19.54 10.09 -18.60
CA PHE A 89 -18.93 9.00 -17.85
C PHE A 89 -18.01 8.20 -18.76
N TRP A 90 -16.81 7.95 -18.26
CA TRP A 90 -15.78 7.20 -18.95
C TRP A 90 -16.01 5.70 -18.81
N LYS A 91 -15.40 4.91 -19.70
CA LYS A 91 -15.40 3.46 -19.53
C LYS A 91 -14.45 3.08 -18.39
N GLU A 92 -14.69 1.93 -17.78
CA GLU A 92 -13.81 1.35 -16.75
C GLU A 92 -12.34 1.33 -17.21
N GLN A 93 -12.10 0.99 -18.48
CA GLN A 93 -10.76 0.94 -19.05
C GLN A 93 -10.08 2.32 -19.05
N ASP A 94 -10.81 3.38 -19.40
CA ASP A 94 -10.29 4.74 -19.41
C ASP A 94 -9.97 5.23 -17.98
N VAL A 95 -10.83 4.88 -17.00
CA VAL A 95 -10.61 5.17 -15.58
C VAL A 95 -9.35 4.45 -15.08
N ARG A 96 -9.21 3.15 -15.41
CA ARG A 96 -8.07 2.31 -15.01
C ARG A 96 -6.75 2.83 -15.59
N ASP A 97 -6.75 3.22 -16.87
CA ASP A 97 -5.53 3.69 -17.54
C ASP A 97 -5.07 5.04 -16.97
N ARG A 98 -6.01 5.98 -16.74
CA ARG A 98 -5.70 7.26 -16.08
C ARG A 98 -5.23 7.08 -14.64
N LEU A 99 -5.86 6.17 -13.89
CA LEU A 99 -5.44 5.82 -12.52
C LEU A 99 -4.00 5.30 -12.51
N HIS A 100 -3.69 4.37 -13.41
CA HIS A 100 -2.36 3.78 -13.52
C HIS A 100 -1.29 4.83 -13.88
N GLU A 101 -1.59 5.73 -14.81
CA GLU A 101 -0.70 6.83 -15.18
C GLU A 101 -0.38 7.74 -13.98
N ILE A 102 -1.41 8.17 -13.24
CA ILE A 102 -1.24 9.08 -12.10
C ILE A 102 -0.47 8.42 -10.96
N ILE A 103 -0.85 7.20 -10.55
CA ILE A 103 -0.18 6.48 -9.45
C ILE A 103 1.27 6.18 -9.79
N THR A 104 1.55 5.71 -11.01
CA THR A 104 2.92 5.38 -11.42
C THR A 104 3.79 6.63 -11.51
N ALA A 105 3.25 7.74 -12.00
CA ALA A 105 3.96 9.02 -12.02
C ALA A 105 4.22 9.55 -10.61
N ALA A 106 3.27 9.42 -9.69
CA ALA A 106 3.46 9.80 -8.29
C ALA A 106 4.54 8.95 -7.62
N PHE A 107 4.48 7.63 -7.78
CA PHE A 107 5.48 6.70 -7.25
C PHE A 107 6.90 7.02 -7.74
N ARG A 108 7.07 7.26 -9.05
CA ARG A 108 8.37 7.64 -9.63
C ARG A 108 8.91 8.93 -9.04
N ARG A 109 8.07 9.97 -8.92
CA ARG A 109 8.47 11.24 -8.29
C ARG A 109 8.94 11.03 -6.85
N THR A 110 8.23 10.21 -6.07
CA THR A 110 8.61 9.96 -4.68
C THR A 110 9.93 9.20 -4.55
N LEU A 111 10.27 8.33 -5.50
CA LEU A 111 11.55 7.62 -5.52
C LEU A 111 12.76 8.48 -5.92
N GLU A 112 12.54 9.57 -6.66
CA GLU A 112 13.60 10.45 -7.14
C GLU A 112 14.06 11.47 -6.10
N PHE A 113 13.31 11.63 -4.99
CA PHE A 113 13.65 12.49 -3.86
C PHE A 113 14.41 11.71 -2.77
#